data_AF-A0A931Y1K7-F1
#
_entry.id   AF-A0A931Y1K7-F1
#
_cell.length_a   1.000
_cell.length_b   1.000
_cell.length_c   1.000
_cell.angle_alpha   90.00
_cell.angle_beta   90.00
_cell.angle_gamma   90.00
#
_symmetry.space_group_name_H-M   'P 1'
#
loop_
_entity.id
_entity.type
_entity.pdbx_description
1 polymer ?
#
loop_
_entity_poly.entity_id
_entity_poly.type
_entity_poly.pdbx_seq_one_letter_code
_entity_poly.pdbx_strand_id
1 'polypeptide(L)'
;MCSAGSPSSPSRCFVADANDWKRLGYGGPAPPVGRHRYIYKLYALDTTLPDLKHPTKQELEQAMQGHVLAEARLIGTYARG
;
A
#
# COMPACT_ATOMS: atom_id res chain seq x y z
N MET A 1 -9.97 17.98 0.83
CA MET A 1 -8.67 18.00 1.52
C MET A 1 -8.88 17.36 2.88
N CYS A 2 -8.22 16.24 3.18
CA CYS A 2 -8.28 15.69 4.55
C CYS A 2 -7.52 16.66 5.45
N SER A 3 -8.24 17.37 6.32
CA SER A 3 -7.60 18.09 7.42
C SER A 3 -6.97 17.08 8.36
N ALA A 4 -5.77 17.38 8.85
CA ALA A 4 -5.12 16.60 9.90
C ALA A 4 -6.05 16.53 11.12
N GLY A 5 -6.65 15.36 11.34
CA GLY A 5 -7.43 15.09 12.53
C GLY A 5 -6.52 15.03 13.75
N SER A 6 -7.09 15.32 14.93
CA SER A 6 -6.41 15.17 16.23
C SER A 6 -5.74 13.80 16.38
N PRO A 7 -4.59 13.68 17.08
CA PRO A 7 -3.80 12.46 17.20
C PRO A 7 -4.51 11.29 17.92
N SER A 8 -5.74 11.48 18.40
CA SER A 8 -6.53 10.49 19.15
C SER A 8 -7.65 9.82 18.34
N SER A 9 -7.83 10.16 17.06
CA SER A 9 -8.82 9.51 16.19
C SER A 9 -8.11 8.83 15.03
N PRO A 10 -8.37 7.53 14.74
CA PRO A 10 -7.85 6.92 13.54
C PRO A 10 -8.38 7.73 12.36
N SER A 11 -7.45 8.29 11.58
CA SER A 11 -7.75 9.06 10.39
C SER A 11 -8.70 8.24 9.51
N ARG A 12 -9.97 8.68 9.37
CA ARG A 12 -10.94 8.10 8.40
C ARG A 12 -10.54 8.31 6.94
N CYS A 13 -9.34 8.82 6.69
CA CYS A 13 -8.79 9.07 5.37
C CYS A 13 -7.82 7.95 5.00
N PHE A 14 -7.98 7.41 3.81
CA PHE A 14 -7.00 6.51 3.22
C PHE A 14 -5.71 7.29 2.94
N VAL A 15 -4.58 6.77 3.41
CA VAL A 15 -3.25 7.29 3.10
C VAL A 15 -2.71 6.51 1.90
N ALA A 16 -2.20 7.24 0.91
CA ALA A 16 -1.58 6.65 -0.28
C ALA A 16 -0.13 7.15 -0.39
N ASP A 17 0.81 6.22 -0.50
CA ASP A 17 2.25 6.50 -0.57
C ASP A 17 2.78 6.57 -1.99
N ALA A 18 4.02 7.03 -2.12
CA ALA A 18 4.71 7.12 -3.39
C ALA A 18 5.06 5.71 -3.93
N ASN A 19 4.79 5.52 -5.21
CA ASN A 19 5.24 4.36 -5.98
C ASN A 19 6.58 4.64 -6.69
N ASP A 20 7.11 3.65 -7.41
CA ASP A 20 8.39 3.74 -8.13
C ASP A 20 8.41 4.82 -9.24
N TRP A 21 7.25 5.30 -9.70
CA TRP A 21 7.14 6.48 -10.58
C TRP A 21 7.20 7.81 -9.83
N LYS A 22 7.46 7.79 -8.51
CA LYS A 22 7.48 8.96 -7.62
C LYS A 22 6.12 9.69 -7.59
N ARG A 23 5.03 8.94 -7.70
CA ARG A 23 3.64 9.43 -7.65
C ARG A 23 2.87 8.76 -6.52
N LEU A 24 1.97 9.48 -5.86
CA LEU A 24 1.10 8.90 -4.83
C LEU A 24 0.07 7.95 -5.46
N GLY A 25 -0.14 6.80 -4.82
CA GLY A 25 -1.17 5.85 -5.20
C GLY A 25 -0.79 4.90 -6.35
N TYR A 26 -1.81 4.31 -6.99
CA TYR A 26 -1.63 3.25 -7.98
C TYR A 26 -1.43 3.79 -9.40
N GLY A 27 -0.40 3.33 -10.11
CA GLY A 27 -0.13 3.74 -11.50
C GLY A 27 -0.44 2.69 -12.59
N GLY A 28 -0.93 1.50 -12.23
CA GLY A 28 -1.41 0.53 -13.22
C GLY A 28 -0.34 -0.41 -13.83
N PRO A 29 -0.75 -1.42 -14.63
CA PRO A 29 0.17 -2.27 -15.37
C PRO A 29 0.81 -1.57 -16.59
N ALA A 30 2.14 -1.53 -16.64
CA ALA A 30 2.91 -1.06 -17.80
C ALA A 30 4.08 -2.00 -18.12
N PRO A 31 3.84 -3.26 -18.49
CA PRO A 31 4.91 -4.19 -18.83
C PRO A 31 5.59 -3.72 -20.12
N PRO A 32 6.93 -3.54 -20.14
CA PRO A 32 7.65 -3.10 -21.33
C PRO A 32 7.72 -4.20 -22.39
N VAL A 33 7.84 -5.47 -22.00
CA VAL A 33 7.87 -6.62 -22.89
C VAL A 33 7.17 -7.80 -22.23
N GLY A 34 6.33 -8.50 -22.98
CA GLY A 34 5.72 -9.76 -22.55
C GLY A 34 4.71 -9.61 -21.40
N ARG A 35 4.50 -10.72 -20.68
CA ARG A 35 3.50 -10.84 -19.63
C ARG A 35 4.14 -10.70 -18.25
N HIS A 36 3.67 -9.73 -17.47
CA HIS A 36 4.10 -9.56 -16.09
C HIS A 36 3.02 -10.07 -15.12
N ARG A 37 3.47 -10.45 -13.91
CA ARG A 37 2.60 -10.79 -12.77
C ARG A 37 2.53 -9.59 -11.84
N TYR A 38 1.32 -9.19 -11.47
CA TYR A 38 1.03 -8.11 -10.53
C TYR A 38 0.47 -8.72 -9.26
N ILE A 39 1.18 -8.52 -8.15
CA ILE A 39 0.84 -9.10 -6.85
C ILE A 39 0.22 -8.01 -6.00
N TYR A 40 -1.06 -8.19 -5.65
CA TYR A 40 -1.78 -7.35 -4.71
C TYR A 40 -1.83 -8.08 -3.37
N LYS A 41 -1.41 -7.40 -2.30
CA LYS A 41 -1.49 -7.89 -0.93
C LYS A 41 -2.47 -7.03 -0.15
N LEU A 42 -3.32 -7.67 0.64
CA LEU A 42 -4.27 -7.02 1.54
C LEU A 42 -4.03 -7.56 2.95
N TYR A 43 -3.87 -6.67 3.91
CA TYR A 43 -3.61 -7.01 5.30
C TYR A 43 -4.73 -6.47 6.20
N ALA A 44 -5.21 -7.29 7.13
CA ALA A 44 -6.03 -6.85 8.24
C ALA A 44 -5.13 -6.70 9.47
N LEU A 45 -5.13 -5.52 10.09
CA LEU A 45 -4.31 -5.22 11.27
C LEU A 45 -5.20 -5.05 12.51
N ASP A 46 -4.69 -5.41 13.67
CA ASP A 46 -5.35 -5.15 14.96
C ASP A 46 -5.11 -3.74 15.50
N THR A 47 -4.24 -2.97 14.82
CA THR A 47 -3.83 -1.62 15.22
C THR A 47 -3.88 -0.65 14.05
N THR A 48 -3.90 0.64 14.37
CA THR A 48 -3.62 1.71 13.41
C THR A 48 -2.11 2.00 13.43
N LEU A 49 -1.48 1.99 12.26
CA LEU A 49 -0.07 2.36 12.16
C LEU A 49 0.13 3.86 12.44
N PRO A 50 1.26 4.27 13.04
CA PRO A 50 1.59 5.69 13.21
C PRO A 50 1.79 6.37 11.84
N ASP A 51 1.86 7.71 11.84
CA ASP A 51 2.23 8.45 10.63
C ASP A 51 3.70 8.18 10.25
N LEU A 52 3.87 7.32 9.23
CA LEU A 52 5.18 6.94 8.68
C LEU A 52 5.71 7.96 7.64
N LYS A 53 4.95 9.03 7.36
CA LYS A 53 5.20 10.06 6.34
C LYS A 53 5.26 9.53 4.91
N HIS A 54 6.38 8.95 4.52
CA HIS A 54 6.64 8.45 3.16
C HIS A 54 7.42 7.13 3.24
N PRO A 55 6.86 6.08 3.86
CA PRO A 55 7.54 4.82 4.02
C PRO A 55 7.81 4.16 2.66
N THR A 56 8.93 3.47 2.57
CA THR A 56 9.14 2.41 1.60
C THR A 56 8.21 1.23 1.92
N LYS A 57 7.99 0.35 0.93
CA LYS A 57 7.26 -0.90 1.17
C LYS A 57 7.84 -1.70 2.34
N GLN A 58 9.17 -1.74 2.46
CA GLN A 58 9.84 -2.51 3.52
C GLN A 58 9.54 -1.94 4.90
N GLU A 59 9.62 -0.62 5.07
CA GLU A 59 9.31 0.04 6.35
C GLU A 59 7.84 -0.15 6.74
N LEU A 60 6.93 -0.11 5.77
CA LEU A 60 5.52 -0.43 5.99
C LEU A 60 5.33 -1.89 6.43
N GLU A 61 5.97 -2.85 5.75
CA GLU A 61 5.91 -4.27 6.11
C GLU A 61 6.50 -4.54 7.50
N GLN A 62 7.55 -3.82 7.90
CA GLN A 62 8.11 -3.88 9.25
C GLN A 62 7.16 -3.30 10.30
N ALA A 63 6.52 -2.15 10.03
CA ALA A 63 5.56 -1.54 10.96
C ALA A 63 4.31 -2.42 11.19
N MET A 64 3.94 -3.25 10.23
CA MET A 64 2.85 -4.22 10.36
C MET A 64 3.21 -5.47 11.18
N GLN A 65 4.49 -5.74 11.40
CA GLN A 65 4.94 -6.99 12.01
C GLN A 65 4.40 -7.15 13.43
N GLY A 66 3.82 -8.32 13.72
CA GLY A 66 3.18 -8.61 15.02
C GLY A 66 1.72 -8.15 15.12
N HIS A 67 1.22 -7.38 14.15
CA HIS A 67 -0.14 -6.81 14.15
C HIS A 67 -1.06 -7.40 13.06
N VAL A 68 -0.55 -8.28 12.20
CA VAL A 68 -1.32 -8.89 11.11
C VAL A 68 -2.27 -9.97 11.64
N LEU A 69 -3.57 -9.71 11.56
CA LEU A 69 -4.63 -10.66 11.89
C LEU A 69 -4.95 -11.60 10.72
N ALA A 70 -4.90 -11.08 9.49
CA ALA A 70 -5.13 -11.85 8.27
C ALA A 70 -4.43 -11.22 7.06
N GLU A 71 -4.11 -12.05 6.07
CA GLU A 71 -3.58 -11.64 4.77
C GLU A 71 -4.42 -12.26 3.65
N ALA A 72 -4.63 -11.50 2.58
CA ALA A 72 -5.12 -12.01 1.32
C ALA A 72 -4.20 -11.56 0.18
N ARG A 73 -4.06 -12.42 -0.83
CA ARG A 73 -3.22 -12.16 -2.00
C ARG A 73 -3.98 -12.42 -3.29
N LEU A 74 -3.92 -11.46 -4.20
CA LEU A 74 -4.40 -11.60 -5.57
C LEU A 74 -3.23 -11.47 -6.54
N ILE A 75 -3.15 -12.36 -7.52
CA ILE A 75 -2.13 -12.31 -8.57
C ILE A 75 -2.85 -12.11 -9.90
N GLY A 76 -2.71 -10.92 -10.47
CA GLY A 76 -3.16 -10.60 -11.83
C GLY A 76 -2.02 -10.77 -12.83
N THR A 77 -2.34 -10.99 -14.10
CA THR A 77 -1.34 -10.92 -15.18
C THR A 77 -1.79 -9.97 -16.26
N TYR A 78 -0.83 -9.26 -16.87
CA TYR A 78 -1.09 -8.36 -17.99
C TYR A 78 0.10 -8.39 -18.95
N ALA A 79 -0.20 -8.31 -20.24
CA ALA A 79 0.78 -8.17 -21.31
C ALA A 79 0.32 -7.04 -22.22
N ARG A 80 1.24 -6.15 -22.61
CA ARG A 80 1.02 -5.22 -23.72
C ARG A 80 1.39 -5.94 -25.00
N GLY A 81 0.48 -5.90 -25.98
CA GLY A 81 0.74 -6.39 -27.33
C GLY A 81 1.75 -5.50 -28.05
#